data_AF-A0A0D0CEG0-F1
#
_entry.id   AF-A0A0D0CEG0-F1
#
_cell.length_a   1.000
_cell.length_b   1.000
_cell.length_c   1.000
_cell.angle_alpha   90.00
_cell.angle_beta   90.00
_cell.angle_gamma   90.00
#
_symmetry.space_group_name_H-M   'P 1'
#
loop_
_entity.id
_entity.type
_entity.pdbx_description
1 polymer ?
#
loop_
_entity_poly.entity_id
_entity_poly.type
_entity_poly.pdbx_seq_one_letter_code
_entity_poly.pdbx_strand_id
1 'polypeptide(L)'
;KKLTTENWSALFYVCNDLLAPPSEMPGIFQEANIPEIKQVQKAELARALLSWRLSEVQEDGPFVWPHFTSRSFPPPRASSTPAYHQLGPSSYRVLNDVEQRDTLHRLGQRMNYNSAVFIGSIQRILTQPVEGGQDGFSRLAQYLEGTNEDSLHYVCVDINRLPIEVTKWALVDALCDW
;
A
#
# COMPACT_ATOMS: atom_id res chain seq x y z
N LYS A 1 10.86 14.35 -3.68
CA LYS A 1 11.56 14.31 -2.37
C LYS A 1 12.80 13.43 -2.50
N LYS A 2 13.92 13.74 -1.83
CA LYS A 2 15.11 12.88 -1.84
C LYS A 2 14.84 11.64 -0.98
N LEU A 3 14.89 10.42 -1.53
CA LEU A 3 14.73 9.17 -0.77
C LEU A 3 15.68 9.07 0.42
N THR A 4 16.82 9.75 0.37
CA THR A 4 17.79 9.84 1.46
C THR A 4 17.29 10.59 2.70
N THR A 5 16.07 11.13 2.72
CA THR A 5 15.45 11.68 3.94
C THR A 5 14.71 10.63 4.77
N GLU A 6 14.30 9.50 4.19
CA GLU A 6 13.46 8.48 4.83
C GLU A 6 14.18 7.66 5.91
N ASN A 7 13.53 6.86 6.75
CA ASN A 7 14.28 6.02 7.72
C ASN A 7 15.10 4.93 6.98
N TRP A 8 16.32 4.64 7.44
CA TRP A 8 17.13 3.52 6.90
C TRP A 8 16.35 2.21 6.93
N SER A 9 15.68 1.91 8.05
CA SER A 9 14.89 0.67 8.20
C SER A 9 13.74 0.59 7.20
N ALA A 10 13.08 1.72 6.91
CA ALA A 10 12.03 1.79 5.90
C ALA A 10 12.59 1.57 4.50
N LEU A 11 13.72 2.21 4.16
CA LEU A 11 14.38 2.01 2.87
C LEU A 11 14.83 0.56 2.70
N PHE A 12 15.41 -0.04 3.75
CA PHE A 12 15.84 -1.44 3.74
C PHE A 12 14.67 -2.40 3.54
N TYR A 13 13.58 -2.20 4.31
CA TYR A 13 12.36 -2.99 4.19
C TYR A 13 11.82 -2.97 2.75
N VAL A 14 11.70 -1.77 2.16
CA VAL A 14 11.18 -1.62 0.80
C VAL A 14 12.13 -2.22 -0.25
N CYS A 15 13.45 -2.05 -0.10
CA CYS A 15 14.40 -2.71 -1.01
C CYS A 15 14.27 -4.24 -0.95
N ASN A 16 14.08 -4.80 0.25
CA ASN A 16 13.94 -6.24 0.44
C ASN A 16 12.62 -6.76 -0.15
N ASP A 17 11.50 -6.06 0.13
CA ASP A 17 10.17 -6.40 -0.41
C ASP A 17 10.14 -6.38 -1.95
N LEU A 18 10.81 -5.40 -2.55
CA LEU A 18 10.89 -5.23 -4.00
C LEU A 18 12.00 -6.07 -4.66
N LEU A 19 12.76 -6.86 -3.90
CA LEU A 19 13.95 -7.58 -4.36
C LEU A 19 14.90 -6.67 -5.14
N ALA A 20 15.14 -5.47 -4.63
CA ALA A 20 15.96 -4.42 -5.25
C ALA A 20 17.30 -4.24 -4.50
N PRO A 21 18.25 -5.22 -4.58
CA PRO A 21 19.49 -5.16 -3.84
C PRO A 21 20.37 -3.98 -4.27
N PRO A 22 21.12 -3.37 -3.33
CA PRO A 22 22.21 -2.49 -3.69
C PRO A 22 23.18 -3.21 -4.63
N SER A 23 23.59 -2.54 -5.70
CA SER A 23 24.50 -3.13 -6.70
C SER A 23 25.83 -3.61 -6.12
N GLU A 24 26.25 -3.01 -5.00
CA GLU A 24 27.50 -3.34 -4.30
C GLU A 24 27.37 -4.59 -3.41
N MET A 25 26.15 -5.07 -3.13
CA MET A 25 25.88 -6.27 -2.32
C MET A 25 24.65 -7.06 -2.81
N PRO A 26 24.74 -7.75 -3.96
CA PRO A 26 23.63 -8.51 -4.54
C PRO A 26 23.14 -9.70 -3.69
N GLY A 27 23.91 -10.14 -2.69
CA GLY A 27 23.57 -11.26 -1.80
C GLY A 27 22.85 -10.88 -0.51
N ILE A 28 22.69 -9.59 -0.20
CA ILE A 28 22.28 -9.15 1.14
C ILE A 28 20.84 -9.52 1.51
N PHE A 29 19.99 -9.76 0.52
CA PHE A 29 18.60 -10.17 0.70
C PHE A 29 18.38 -11.69 0.60
N GLN A 30 19.45 -12.46 0.34
CA GLN A 30 19.38 -13.93 0.30
C GLN A 30 19.63 -14.57 1.66
N GLU A 31 20.27 -13.84 2.59
CA GLU A 31 20.47 -14.29 3.96
C GLU A 31 19.33 -13.78 4.84
N ALA A 32 18.70 -14.67 5.62
CA ALA A 32 17.58 -14.36 6.50
C ALA A 32 17.92 -13.42 7.68
N ASN A 33 19.14 -12.87 7.71
CA ASN A 33 19.63 -11.98 8.74
C ASN A 33 19.53 -10.54 8.26
N ILE A 34 18.87 -9.69 9.04
CA ILE A 34 18.88 -8.24 8.81
C ILE A 34 20.35 -7.78 8.93
N PRO A 35 20.97 -7.27 7.86
CA PRO A 35 22.35 -6.80 7.90
C PRO A 35 22.46 -5.67 8.93
N GLU A 36 23.57 -5.65 9.67
CA GLU A 36 23.81 -4.58 10.63
C GLU A 36 23.78 -3.22 9.91
N ILE A 37 23.28 -2.17 10.57
CA ILE A 37 23.14 -0.80 10.02
C ILE A 37 24.44 -0.28 9.38
N LYS A 38 25.60 -0.84 9.77
CA LYS A 38 26.92 -0.48 9.25
C LYS A 38 27.27 -1.10 7.89
N GLN A 39 26.54 -2.13 7.44
CA GLN A 39 26.87 -2.86 6.22
C GLN A 39 26.32 -2.17 4.97
N VAL A 40 25.14 -1.55 5.03
CA VAL A 40 24.54 -0.85 3.87
C VAL A 40 24.30 0.62 4.17
N GLN A 41 24.78 1.51 3.33
CA GLN A 41 24.49 2.93 3.50
C GLN A 41 23.09 3.29 3.00
N LYS A 42 22.46 4.25 3.68
CA LYS A 42 21.16 4.81 3.29
C LYS A 42 21.13 5.31 1.84
N ALA A 43 22.23 5.91 1.39
CA ALA A 43 22.38 6.41 0.03
C ALA A 43 22.38 5.28 -1.01
N GLU A 44 22.93 4.11 -0.67
CA GLU A 44 22.95 2.94 -1.53
C GLU A 44 21.56 2.32 -1.66
N LEU A 45 20.82 2.18 -0.54
CA LEU A 45 19.42 1.74 -0.56
C LEU A 45 18.56 2.68 -1.42
N ALA A 46 18.69 3.99 -1.22
CA ALA A 46 17.97 4.98 -2.01
C ALA A 46 18.30 4.89 -3.51
N ARG A 47 19.57 4.65 -3.86
CA ARG A 47 20.03 4.49 -5.25
C ARG A 47 19.50 3.19 -5.85
N ALA A 48 19.49 2.10 -5.09
CA ALA A 48 18.93 0.82 -5.50
C ALA A 48 17.44 0.93 -5.85
N LEU A 49 16.65 1.57 -4.99
CA LEU A 49 15.22 1.84 -5.26
C LEU A 49 15.02 2.72 -6.49
N LEU A 50 15.85 3.74 -6.67
CA LEU A 50 15.82 4.59 -7.86
C LEU A 50 16.12 3.80 -9.13
N SER A 51 17.16 2.97 -9.10
CA SER A 51 17.54 2.10 -10.22
C SER A 51 16.40 1.14 -10.55
N TRP A 52 15.88 0.42 -9.56
CA TRP A 52 14.74 -0.48 -9.71
C TRP A 52 13.53 0.23 -10.29
N ARG A 53 13.21 1.45 -9.80
CA ARG A 53 12.07 2.21 -10.31
C ARG A 53 12.22 2.59 -11.79
N LEU A 54 13.44 2.89 -12.23
CA LEU A 54 13.74 3.32 -13.60
C LEU A 54 13.89 2.14 -14.57
N SER A 55 14.45 1.01 -14.12
CA SER A 55 14.74 -0.14 -14.99
C SER A 55 13.67 -1.22 -14.94
N GLU A 56 13.11 -1.51 -13.77
CA GLU A 56 12.26 -2.68 -13.55
C GLU A 56 10.77 -2.39 -13.67
N VAL A 57 10.33 -1.16 -13.39
CA VAL A 57 8.89 -0.84 -13.47
C VAL A 57 8.48 -0.59 -14.92
N GLN A 58 7.43 -1.30 -15.35
CA GLN A 58 6.78 -1.08 -16.63
C GLN A 58 5.71 0.02 -16.47
N GLU A 59 5.99 1.22 -16.97
CA GLU A 59 5.07 2.37 -16.89
C GLU A 59 3.80 2.18 -17.72
N ASP A 60 3.91 1.54 -18.90
CA ASP A 60 2.80 1.36 -19.84
C ASP A 60 2.01 0.05 -19.62
N GLY A 61 2.30 -0.68 -18.54
CA GLY A 61 1.63 -1.94 -18.19
C GLY A 61 0.38 -1.72 -17.33
N PRO A 62 -0.53 -2.71 -17.25
CA PRO A 62 -1.61 -2.67 -16.27
C PRO A 62 -0.99 -2.66 -14.86
N PHE A 63 -1.33 -1.64 -14.08
CA PHE A 63 -0.88 -1.51 -12.70
C PHE A 63 -1.63 -2.47 -11.78
N VAL A 64 -0.90 -3.25 -10.96
CA VAL A 64 -1.48 -4.24 -10.03
C VAL A 64 -1.05 -3.94 -8.60
N TRP A 65 -1.82 -3.10 -7.92
CA TRP A 65 -1.61 -2.79 -6.50
C TRP A 65 -1.45 -4.06 -5.62
N PRO A 66 -0.65 -4.02 -4.54
CA PRO A 66 0.20 -2.91 -4.09
C PRO A 66 1.54 -2.80 -4.85
N HIS A 67 1.72 -3.59 -5.91
CA HIS A 67 3.01 -3.75 -6.56
C HIS A 67 3.06 -3.03 -7.91
N PHE A 68 4.24 -2.52 -8.24
CA PHE A 68 4.48 -2.10 -9.62
C PHE A 68 4.66 -3.33 -10.50
N THR A 69 4.17 -3.26 -11.72
CA THR A 69 4.39 -4.32 -12.71
C THR A 69 5.86 -4.35 -13.08
N SER A 70 6.57 -5.39 -12.61
CA SER A 70 7.98 -5.59 -12.91
C SER A 70 8.16 -6.20 -14.29
N ARG A 71 9.22 -5.80 -15.00
CA ARG A 71 9.65 -6.39 -16.27
C ARG A 71 10.23 -7.79 -16.11
N SER A 72 10.91 -8.03 -15.00
CA SER A 72 11.77 -9.21 -14.82
C SER A 72 11.20 -10.21 -13.80
N PHE A 73 10.33 -9.74 -12.89
CA PHE A 73 9.78 -10.56 -11.83
C PHE A 73 8.27 -10.76 -12.04
N PRO A 74 7.75 -11.97 -11.80
CA PRO A 74 6.32 -12.18 -11.73
C PRO A 74 5.74 -11.29 -10.62
N PRO A 75 4.51 -10.77 -10.77
CA PRO A 75 3.87 -10.00 -9.71
C PRO A 75 3.90 -10.81 -8.40
N PRO A 76 4.22 -10.18 -7.26
CA PRO A 76 4.22 -10.89 -5.99
C PRO A 76 2.88 -11.59 -5.82
N ARG A 77 2.91 -12.85 -5.35
CA ARG A 77 1.68 -13.54 -4.96
C ARG A 77 1.18 -12.78 -3.74
N ALA A 78 0.23 -11.86 -3.97
CA ALA A 78 -0.32 -11.00 -2.92
C ALA A 78 -0.60 -11.86 -1.69
N SER A 79 0.01 -11.51 -0.55
CA SER A 79 -0.50 -12.00 0.72
C SER A 79 -1.87 -11.37 0.85
N SER A 80 -2.90 -12.17 0.62
CA SER A 80 -4.28 -11.78 0.84
C SER A 80 -4.38 -11.04 2.17
N THR A 81 -5.12 -9.93 2.17
CA THR A 81 -5.57 -9.25 3.39
C THR A 81 -5.95 -10.30 4.43
N PRO A 82 -5.46 -10.20 5.68
CA PRO A 82 -5.77 -11.21 6.70
C PRO A 82 -7.29 -11.39 6.79
N ALA A 83 -7.76 -12.64 6.77
CA ALA A 83 -9.17 -12.94 6.90
C ALA A 83 -9.66 -12.48 8.28
N TYR A 84 -10.34 -11.34 8.35
CA TYR A 84 -10.85 -10.81 9.61
C TYR A 84 -12.32 -11.19 9.83
N HIS A 85 -12.62 -11.54 11.09
CA HIS A 85 -13.93 -11.97 11.55
C HIS A 85 -14.95 -10.82 11.47
N GLN A 86 -16.09 -11.10 10.83
CA GLN A 86 -17.24 -10.20 10.77
C GLN A 86 -17.81 -9.97 12.18
N LEU A 87 -17.63 -8.76 12.72
CA LEU A 87 -18.37 -8.29 13.90
C LEU A 87 -19.36 -7.22 13.42
N GLY A 88 -20.65 -7.58 13.36
CA GLY A 88 -21.76 -6.62 13.22
C GLY A 88 -22.61 -6.77 11.94
N PRO A 89 -23.90 -6.39 12.01
CA PRO A 89 -24.80 -6.35 10.85
C PRO A 89 -24.27 -5.29 9.89
N SER A 90 -23.69 -5.72 8.78
CA SER A 90 -22.77 -4.88 8.02
C SER A 90 -23.53 -4.07 6.97
N SER A 91 -23.52 -2.74 7.09
CA SER A 91 -23.99 -1.79 6.06
C SER A 91 -23.07 -1.74 4.83
N TYR A 92 -22.33 -2.83 4.58
CA TYR A 92 -21.33 -2.93 3.53
C TYR A 92 -21.65 -4.12 2.62
N ARG A 93 -21.35 -3.94 1.34
CA ARG A 93 -21.37 -4.97 0.33
C ARG A 93 -20.05 -5.71 0.34
N VAL A 94 -20.11 -6.99 0.66
CA VAL A 94 -19.01 -7.94 0.44
C VAL A 94 -19.03 -8.33 -1.04
N LEU A 95 -17.94 -8.05 -1.74
CA LEU A 95 -17.73 -8.42 -3.13
C LEU A 95 -17.10 -9.81 -3.20
N ASN A 96 -17.49 -10.60 -4.18
CA ASN A 96 -16.73 -11.81 -4.52
C ASN A 96 -15.44 -11.46 -5.28
N ASP A 97 -14.51 -12.42 -5.41
CA ASP A 97 -13.20 -12.19 -6.03
C ASP A 97 -13.27 -11.61 -7.45
N VAL A 98 -14.29 -11.97 -8.24
CA VAL A 98 -14.47 -11.46 -9.60
C VAL A 98 -14.96 -10.01 -9.56
N GLU A 99 -15.99 -9.73 -8.77
CA GLU A 99 -16.52 -8.38 -8.58
C GLU A 99 -15.48 -7.43 -8.00
N GLN A 100 -14.70 -7.90 -7.03
CA GLN A 100 -13.61 -7.15 -6.40
C GLN A 100 -12.56 -6.79 -7.46
N ARG A 101 -12.06 -7.78 -8.20
CA ARG A 101 -11.05 -7.57 -9.25
C ARG A 101 -11.53 -6.62 -10.35
N ASP A 102 -12.75 -6.78 -10.83
CA ASP A 102 -13.33 -5.91 -11.86
C ASP A 102 -13.49 -4.48 -11.35
N THR A 103 -13.87 -4.32 -10.08
CA THR A 103 -14.02 -3.00 -9.46
C THR A 103 -12.67 -2.31 -9.29
N LEU A 104 -11.66 -3.02 -8.77
CA LEU A 104 -10.29 -2.50 -8.66
C LEU A 104 -9.72 -2.12 -10.03
N HIS A 105 -9.97 -2.94 -11.07
CA HIS A 105 -9.53 -2.64 -12.42
C HIS A 105 -10.17 -1.34 -12.96
N ARG A 106 -11.48 -1.15 -12.78
CA ARG A 106 -12.17 0.11 -13.18
C ARG A 106 -11.67 1.33 -12.39
N LEU A 107 -11.40 1.17 -11.10
CA LEU A 107 -10.83 2.25 -10.28
C LEU A 107 -9.43 2.61 -10.76
N GLY A 108 -8.59 1.60 -11.07
CA GLY A 108 -7.25 1.80 -11.59
C GLY A 108 -7.20 2.66 -12.85
N GLN A 109 -8.21 2.60 -13.71
CA GLN A 109 -8.31 3.44 -14.92
C GLN A 109 -8.59 4.92 -14.64
N ARG A 110 -9.13 5.26 -13.46
CA ARG A 110 -9.44 6.64 -13.04
C ARG A 110 -8.37 7.23 -12.12
N MET A 111 -7.57 6.37 -11.50
CA MET A 111 -6.56 6.77 -10.55
C MET A 111 -5.42 7.54 -11.21
N ASN A 112 -4.89 8.50 -10.47
CA ASN A 112 -3.68 9.24 -10.84
C ASN A 112 -2.58 9.00 -9.80
N TYR A 113 -1.43 9.66 -10.00
CA TYR A 113 -0.31 9.57 -9.07
C TYR A 113 -0.71 9.86 -7.61
N ASN A 114 -1.54 10.90 -7.38
CA ASN A 114 -1.98 11.22 -6.03
C ASN A 114 -2.84 10.08 -5.45
N SER A 115 -3.69 9.46 -6.26
CA SER A 115 -4.47 8.30 -5.82
C SER A 115 -3.59 7.18 -5.28
N ALA A 116 -2.55 6.79 -6.03
CA ALA A 116 -1.61 5.76 -5.59
C ALA A 116 -0.89 6.13 -4.28
N VAL A 117 -0.45 7.40 -4.15
CA VAL A 117 0.18 7.90 -2.91
C VAL A 117 -0.77 7.82 -1.71
N PHE A 118 -2.04 8.20 -1.91
CA PHE A 118 -3.03 8.19 -0.84
C PHE A 118 -3.42 6.77 -0.45
N ILE A 119 -3.57 5.82 -1.38
CA ILE A 119 -3.88 4.41 -1.03
C ILE A 119 -2.81 3.85 -0.10
N GLY A 120 -1.53 3.99 -0.44
CA GLY A 120 -0.45 3.51 0.41
C GLY A 120 -0.42 4.20 1.79
N SER A 121 -0.77 5.49 1.82
CA SER A 121 -0.83 6.24 3.08
C SER A 121 -2.03 5.84 3.95
N ILE A 122 -3.18 5.56 3.34
CA ILE A 122 -4.40 5.05 3.99
C ILE A 122 -4.12 3.65 4.55
N GLN A 123 -3.61 2.71 3.74
CA GLN A 123 -3.28 1.37 4.23
C GLN A 123 -2.29 1.44 5.41
N ARG A 124 -1.28 2.31 5.32
CA ARG A 124 -0.33 2.52 6.41
C ARG A 124 -1.02 3.03 7.68
N ILE A 125 -1.89 4.04 7.60
CA ILE A 125 -2.53 4.61 8.79
C ILE A 125 -3.51 3.62 9.42
N LEU A 126 -4.24 2.85 8.61
CA LEU A 126 -5.19 1.84 9.09
C LEU A 126 -4.48 0.68 9.81
N THR A 127 -3.25 0.36 9.44
CA THR A 127 -2.45 -0.67 10.14
C THR A 127 -1.75 -0.18 11.42
N GLN A 128 -1.85 1.12 11.74
CA GLN A 128 -1.28 1.67 12.96
C GLN A 128 -2.25 1.51 14.13
N PRO A 129 -1.75 1.29 15.36
CA PRO A 129 -2.59 1.29 16.55
C PRO A 129 -3.32 2.64 16.70
N VAL A 130 -4.62 2.60 16.95
CA VAL A 130 -5.41 3.80 17.27
C VAL A 130 -5.10 4.23 18.70
N GLU A 131 -4.10 5.10 18.86
CA GLU A 131 -3.74 5.67 20.16
C GLU A 131 -4.72 6.80 20.56
N GLY A 132 -5.09 6.86 21.84
CA GLY A 132 -5.90 7.97 22.37
C GLY A 132 -7.42 7.79 22.27
N GLY A 133 -7.93 6.59 21.99
CA GLY A 133 -9.36 6.30 21.99
C GLY A 133 -10.13 7.19 20.99
N GLN A 134 -11.13 7.93 21.47
CA GLN A 134 -11.97 8.81 20.63
C GLN A 134 -11.18 9.90 19.89
N ASP A 135 -10.10 10.40 20.48
CA ASP A 135 -9.23 11.38 19.83
C ASP A 135 -8.44 10.73 18.68
N GLY A 136 -8.06 9.47 18.83
CA GLY A 136 -7.43 8.66 17.78
C GLY A 136 -8.37 8.46 16.59
N PHE A 137 -9.62 8.08 16.85
CA PHE A 137 -10.66 7.94 15.83
C PHE A 137 -10.93 9.25 15.10
N SER A 138 -11.04 10.37 15.83
CA SER A 138 -11.27 11.68 15.23
C SER A 138 -10.12 12.10 14.30
N ARG A 139 -8.87 11.79 14.68
CA ARG A 139 -7.69 12.05 13.84
C ARG A 139 -7.64 11.16 12.61
N LEU A 140 -8.05 9.89 12.72
CA LEU A 140 -8.16 8.98 11.58
C LEU A 140 -9.21 9.48 10.59
N ALA A 141 -10.42 9.80 11.06
CA ALA A 141 -11.49 10.33 10.23
C ALA A 141 -11.06 11.61 9.51
N GLN A 142 -10.48 12.56 10.24
CA GLN A 142 -9.96 13.81 9.65
C GLN A 142 -8.89 13.56 8.59
N TYR A 143 -8.00 12.58 8.81
CA TYR A 143 -7.00 12.19 7.82
C TYR A 143 -7.65 11.63 6.55
N LEU A 144 -8.57 10.67 6.70
CA LEU A 144 -9.27 10.01 5.60
C LEU A 144 -10.12 11.00 4.79
N GLU A 145 -10.83 11.92 5.44
CA GLU A 145 -11.56 13.03 4.80
C GLU A 145 -10.66 13.91 3.94
N GLY A 146 -9.38 14.07 4.32
CA GLY A 146 -8.38 14.82 3.55
C GLY A 146 -7.90 14.11 2.28
N THR A 147 -8.20 12.83 2.10
CA THR A 147 -7.77 12.04 0.93
C THR A 147 -8.78 12.12 -0.23
N ASN A 148 -8.37 11.71 -1.43
CA ASN A 148 -9.28 11.68 -2.58
C ASN A 148 -10.18 10.44 -2.55
N GLU A 149 -11.36 10.59 -3.14
CA GLU A 149 -12.41 9.58 -3.12
C GLU A 149 -12.02 8.27 -3.81
N ASP A 150 -11.32 8.33 -4.96
CA ASP A 150 -10.88 7.13 -5.68
C ASP A 150 -9.96 6.26 -4.81
N SER A 151 -9.15 6.88 -3.94
CA SER A 151 -8.25 6.16 -3.02
C SER A 151 -9.01 5.48 -1.88
N LEU A 152 -9.98 6.19 -1.29
CA LEU A 152 -10.84 5.63 -0.25
C LEU A 152 -11.65 4.45 -0.80
N HIS A 153 -12.22 4.62 -2.00
CA HIS A 153 -12.96 3.58 -2.70
C HIS A 153 -12.07 2.38 -2.97
N TYR A 154 -10.86 2.60 -3.47
CA TYR A 154 -9.90 1.52 -3.71
C TYR A 154 -9.66 0.69 -2.46
N VAL A 155 -9.32 1.34 -1.34
CA VAL A 155 -9.02 0.63 -0.08
C VAL A 155 -10.25 -0.10 0.45
N CYS A 156 -11.45 0.50 0.37
CA CYS A 156 -12.68 -0.18 0.78
C CYS A 156 -12.92 -1.46 -0.02
N VAL A 157 -12.63 -1.47 -1.32
CA VAL A 157 -12.76 -2.66 -2.17
C VAL A 157 -11.68 -3.68 -1.82
N ASP A 158 -10.44 -3.25 -1.60
CA ASP A 158 -9.28 -4.09 -1.27
C ASP A 158 -9.48 -4.87 0.05
N ILE A 159 -10.02 -4.21 1.08
CA ILE A 159 -10.34 -4.83 2.38
C ILE A 159 -11.74 -5.48 2.42
N ASN A 160 -12.46 -5.45 1.31
CA ASN A 160 -13.81 -6.00 1.16
C ASN A 160 -14.87 -5.41 2.12
N ARG A 161 -14.85 -4.08 2.29
CA ARG A 161 -15.75 -3.27 3.12
C ARG A 161 -16.39 -2.12 2.33
N LEU A 162 -16.80 -2.37 1.08
CA LEU A 162 -17.43 -1.33 0.26
C LEU A 162 -18.84 -0.97 0.81
N PRO A 163 -19.14 0.28 1.21
CA PRO A 163 -20.48 0.67 1.64
C PRO A 163 -21.54 0.47 0.53
N ILE A 164 -22.80 0.24 0.92
CA ILE A 164 -23.92 0.10 -0.02
C ILE A 164 -24.10 1.39 -0.83
N GLU A 165 -24.09 2.53 -0.14
CA GLU A 165 -24.08 3.85 -0.76
C GLU A 165 -22.64 4.35 -0.85
N VAL A 166 -22.12 4.42 -2.07
CA VAL A 166 -20.73 4.87 -2.31
C VAL A 166 -20.68 6.39 -2.30
N THR A 167 -20.65 6.96 -1.10
CA THR A 167 -20.34 8.38 -0.87
C THR A 167 -19.00 8.50 -0.16
N LYS A 168 -18.30 9.63 -0.34
CA LYS A 168 -17.02 9.85 0.35
C LYS A 168 -17.11 9.66 1.86
N TRP A 169 -18.18 10.15 2.49
CA TRP A 169 -18.40 9.99 3.93
C TRP A 169 -18.61 8.52 4.32
N ALA A 170 -19.44 7.78 3.59
CA ALA A 170 -19.65 6.35 3.85
C ALA A 170 -18.37 5.51 3.66
N LEU A 171 -17.50 5.92 2.72
CA LEU A 171 -16.17 5.29 2.56
C LEU A 171 -15.25 5.58 3.74
N VAL A 172 -15.27 6.80 4.30
CA VAL A 172 -14.50 7.14 5.50
C VAL A 172 -14.98 6.32 6.69
N ASP A 173 -16.30 6.29 6.93
CA ASP A 173 -16.90 5.52 8.02
C ASP A 173 -16.54 4.03 7.92
N ALA A 174 -16.67 3.45 6.73
CA ALA A 174 -16.31 2.05 6.50
C ALA A 174 -14.84 1.71 6.82
N LEU A 175 -13.93 2.68 6.62
CA LEU A 175 -12.51 2.52 6.94
C LEU A 175 -12.20 2.81 8.41
N CYS A 176 -12.96 3.69 9.08
CA CYS A 176 -12.85 3.90 10.52
C CYS A 176 -13.37 2.71 11.33
N ASP A 177 -14.37 2.01 10.81
CA ASP A 177 -14.95 0.80 11.43
C ASP A 177 -14.09 -0.46 11.24
N TRP A 178 -13.14 -0.45 10.29
CA TRP A 178 -12.22 -1.55 10.00
C TRP A 178 -11.04 -1.59 10.96
#